data_AF-F3GJQ5-F1
#
_entry.id   AF-F3GJQ5-F1
#
_cell.length_a   1.000
_cell.length_b   1.000
_cell.length_c   1.000
_cell.angle_alpha   90.00
_cell.angle_beta   90.00
_cell.angle_gamma   90.00
#
_symmetry.space_group_name_H-M   'P 1'
#
loop_
_entity.id
_entity.type
_entity.pdbx_description
1 polymer ?
#
loop_
_entity_poly.entity_id
_entity_poly.type
_entity_poly.pdbx_seq_one_letter_code
_entity_poly.pdbx_strand_id
1 'polypeptide(L)' 'METEIMTHDLMQRGKAIKLAIFDVDGVLTDGRLYFMEDGSEIKTFNTLDGQGIKMLIASGVTTAIISGRKTA' A
#
# COMPACT_ATOMS: atom_id res chain seq x y z
N MET A 1 14.32 22.04 -13.53
CA MET A 1 13.21 22.99 -13.34
C MET A 1 11.86 22.26 -13.34
N GLU A 2 11.48 21.52 -14.38
CA GLU A 2 10.19 20.81 -14.45
C GLU A 2 10.02 19.70 -13.38
N THR A 3 11.03 18.85 -13.16
CA THR A 3 11.03 17.82 -12.11
C THR A 3 10.92 18.40 -10.70
N GLU A 4 11.49 19.59 -10.49
CA GLU A 4 11.53 20.27 -9.21
C GLU A 4 10.16 20.88 -8.88
N ILE A 5 9.48 21.46 -9.88
CA ILE A 5 8.10 21.93 -9.79
C ILE A 5 7.14 20.76 -9.47
N MET A 6 7.29 19.64 -10.18
CA MET A 6 6.49 18.43 -9.92
C MET A 6 6.70 17.90 -8.50
N THR A 7 7.94 17.89 -8.01
CA THR A 7 8.27 17.44 -6.64
C THR A 7 7.64 18.36 -5.61
N HIS A 8 7.66 19.68 -5.85
CA HIS A 8 7.02 20.64 -4.96
C HIS A 8 5.50 20.43 -4.89
N ASP A 9 4.83 20.24 -6.03
CA ASP A 9 3.39 19.96 -6.08
C ASP A 9 3.02 18.69 -5.28
N LEU A 10 3.74 17.59 -5.51
CA LEU A 10 3.53 16.32 -4.81
C LEU A 10 3.68 16.48 -3.30
N MET A 11 4.69 17.23 -2.84
CA MET A 11 4.90 17.50 -1.42
C MET A 11 3.77 18.33 -0.81
N GLN A 12 3.21 19.30 -1.54
CA GLN A 12 2.06 20.07 -1.04
C GLN A 12 0.80 19.22 -0.95
N ARG A 13 0.52 18.40 -1.97
CA ARG A 13 -0.62 17.47 -1.96
C ARG A 13 -0.50 16.43 -0.84
N GLY A 14 0.70 15.90 -0.62
CA GLY A 14 0.98 14.91 0.44
C GLY A 14 0.67 15.42 1.85
N LYS A 15 0.95 16.70 2.16
CA LYS A 15 0.71 17.30 3.48
C LYS A 15 -0.77 17.28 3.91
N ALA A 16 -1.69 17.30 2.95
CA ALA A 16 -3.13 17.31 3.22
C ALA A 16 -3.70 15.91 3.50
N ILE A 17 -2.95 14.84 3.24
CA ILE A 17 -3.43 13.46 3.38
C ILE A 17 -3.65 13.15 4.88
N LYS A 18 -4.86 12.70 5.20
CA LYS A 18 -5.25 12.20 6.54
C LYS A 18 -5.69 10.74 6.54
N LEU A 19 -5.92 10.18 5.35
CA LEU A 19 -6.33 8.80 5.13
C LEU A 19 -5.59 8.24 3.92
N ALA A 20 -4.98 7.08 4.07
CA ALA A 20 -4.39 6.30 2.98
C ALA A 20 -5.08 4.93 2.90
N ILE A 21 -5.64 4.61 1.73
CA ILE A 21 -6.29 3.33 1.48
C ILE A 21 -5.47 2.57 0.45
N PHE A 22 -5.16 1.32 0.74
CA PHE A 22 -4.37 0.45 -0.13
C PHE A 22 -5.24 -0.66 -0.72
N ASP A 23 -5.06 -0.95 -2.00
CA ASP A 23 -5.43 -2.26 -2.53
C ASP A 23 -4.37 -3.30 -2.14
N VAL A 24 -4.65 -4.58 -2.35
CA VAL A 24 -3.78 -5.69 -1.99
C VAL A 24 -3.05 -6.23 -3.21
N ASP A 25 -3.79 -6.77 -4.17
CA ASP A 25 -3.23 -7.54 -5.28
C ASP A 25 -2.66 -6.61 -6.36
N GLY A 26 -1.33 -6.59 -6.49
CA GLY A 26 -0.62 -5.65 -7.39
C GLY A 26 -0.29 -4.29 -6.78
N VAL A 27 -0.64 -4.06 -5.51
CA VAL A 27 -0.23 -2.87 -4.74
C VAL A 27 0.64 -3.25 -3.55
N LEU A 28 0.10 -3.99 -2.57
CA LEU A 28 0.87 -4.49 -1.43
C LEU A 28 1.56 -5.83 -1.70
N THR A 29 1.21 -6.46 -2.82
CA THR A 29 1.79 -7.70 -3.33
C THR A 29 2.28 -7.47 -4.75
N ASP A 30 3.06 -8.40 -5.28
CA ASP A 30 3.47 -8.42 -6.69
C ASP A 30 2.36 -8.89 -7.65
N GLY A 31 1.13 -9.09 -7.15
CA GLY A 31 -0.03 -9.56 -7.92
C GLY A 31 -0.05 -11.06 -8.20
N ARG A 32 0.92 -11.84 -7.71
CA ARG A 32 0.92 -13.29 -7.84
C ARG A 32 0.09 -13.95 -6.74
N LEU A 33 -0.60 -15.03 -7.10
CA LEU A 33 -1.31 -15.92 -6.19
C LEU A 33 -0.71 -17.32 -6.31
N TYR A 34 -0.32 -17.88 -5.18
CA TYR A 34 0.17 -19.26 -5.10
C TYR A 34 -0.92 -20.13 -4.51
N PHE A 35 -1.33 -21.15 -5.24
CA PHE A 35 -2.32 -22.12 -4.80
C PHE A 35 -1.62 -23.42 -4.41
N MET A 36 -1.92 -23.92 -3.21
CA MET A 36 -1.36 -25.16 -2.68
C MET A 36 -2.27 -26.35 -2.93
N GLU A 37 -1.74 -27.57 -2.80
CA GLU A 37 -2.48 -28.81 -3.02
C GLU A 37 -3.68 -29.00 -2.06
N ASP A 38 -3.60 -28.40 -0.86
CA ASP A 38 -4.67 -28.41 0.12
C ASP A 38 -5.76 -27.34 -0.14
N GLY A 39 -5.62 -26.57 -1.23
CA GLY A 39 -6.53 -25.49 -1.60
C GLY A 39 -6.24 -24.16 -0.89
N SER A 40 -5.18 -24.06 -0.08
CA SER A 40 -4.77 -22.79 0.53
C SER A 40 -4.18 -21.82 -0.49
N GLU A 41 -4.38 -20.52 -0.25
CA GLU A 41 -3.85 -19.43 -1.05
C GLU A 41 -2.73 -18.71 -0.28
N ILE A 42 -1.57 -18.51 -0.92
CA ILE A 42 -0.48 -17.69 -0.38
C ILE A 42 -0.30 -16.42 -1.21
N LYS A 43 -0.16 -15.30 -0.50
CA LYS A 43 0.21 -13.97 -1.02
C LYS A 43 1.56 -13.55 -0.45
N THR A 44 2.39 -12.93 -1.26
CA THR A 44 3.69 -12.40 -0.82
C THR A 44 3.62 -10.89 -0.67
N PHE A 45 4.03 -10.40 0.50
CA PHE A 45 4.08 -8.98 0.84
C PHE A 45 5.52 -8.52 1.03
N ASN A 46 5.77 -7.22 0.89
CA ASN A 46 7.09 -6.63 1.12
C ASN A 46 7.21 -6.10 2.57
N THR A 47 8.28 -6.50 3.27
CA THR A 47 8.55 -6.04 4.64
C THR A 47 8.78 -4.52 4.73
N LEU A 48 9.38 -3.91 3.71
CA LEU A 48 9.60 -2.46 3.66
C LEU A 48 8.29 -1.68 3.55
N ASP A 49 7.31 -2.20 2.81
CA ASP A 49 5.98 -1.60 2.73
C ASP A 49 5.29 -1.63 4.10
N GLY A 50 5.41 -2.75 4.82
CA GLY A 50 4.92 -2.85 6.20
C GLY A 50 5.55 -1.81 7.14
N GLN A 51 6.84 -1.55 7.01
CA GLN A 51 7.52 -0.48 7.76
C GLN A 51 7.03 0.91 7.34
N GLY A 52 6.87 1.16 6.04
CA GLY A 52 6.35 2.43 5.51
C GLY A 52 4.94 2.74 6.02
N ILE A 53 4.05 1.75 6.05
CA ILE A 53 2.70 1.88 6.58
C ILE A 53 2.73 2.19 8.09
N LYS A 54 3.61 1.54 8.86
CA LYS A 54 3.78 1.88 10.29
C LYS A 54 4.24 3.32 10.50
N MET A 55 5.18 3.79 9.69
CA MET A 55 5.63 5.19 9.74
C MET A 55 4.51 6.17 9.37
N LEU A 56 3.68 5.81 8.39
CA LEU A 56 2.52 6.61 7.99
C LEU A 56 1.46 6.67 9.10
N ILE A 57 1.19 5.56 9.78
CA ILE A 57 0.32 5.53 10.97
C ILE A 57 0.90 6.43 12.07
N ALA A 58 2.21 6.33 12.33
CA ALA A 58 2.89 7.12 13.35
C ALA A 58 2.88 8.64 13.06
N SER A 59 2.75 9.05 11.81
CA SER A 59 2.60 10.48 11.44
C SER A 59 1.18 11.01 11.63
N GLY A 60 0.23 10.16 12.06
CA GLY A 60 -1.17 10.51 12.30
C GLY A 60 -2.08 10.32 11.08
N VAL A 61 -1.59 9.67 10.02
CA VAL A 61 -2.43 9.30 8.87
C VAL A 61 -3.14 7.98 9.17
N THR A 62 -4.46 7.98 9.04
CA THR A 62 -5.25 6.74 9.17
C THR A 62 -5.00 5.86 7.96
N THR A 63 -4.88 4.55 8.15
CA THR A 63 -4.69 3.60 7.06
C THR A 63 -5.84 2.60 6.99
N ALA A 64 -6.17 2.17 5.78
CA ALA A 64 -7.16 1.14 5.52
C ALA A 64 -6.75 0.29 4.31
N ILE A 65 -7.36 -0.89 4.19
CA ILE A 65 -7.22 -1.76 3.03
C ILE A 65 -8.61 -1.96 2.43
N ILE A 66 -8.73 -1.80 1.11
CA ILE A 66 -9.92 -2.16 0.34
C ILE A 66 -9.46 -3.02 -0.82
N SER A 67 -9.90 -4.29 -0.84
CA SER A 67 -9.60 -5.20 -1.93
C SER A 67 -10.84 -5.93 -2.43
N GLY A 68 -10.85 -6.25 -3.72
CA GLY A 68 -11.94 -6.97 -4.38
C GLY A 68 -11.97 -8.47 -4.07
N ARG A 69 -10.88 -9.04 -3.54
CA ARG A 69 -10.81 -10.45 -3.17
C ARG A 69 -11.08 -10.65 -1.68
N LYS A 70 -12.02 -11.54 -1.37
CA LYS A 70 -12.10 -12.14 -0.05
C LYS A 70 -11.17 -13.34 -0.03
N THR A 71 -10.15 -13.28 0.81
CA THR A 71 -9.29 -14.44 1.10
C THR A 71 -9.80 -15.02 2.42
N ALA A 72 -10.09 -16.33 2.45
CA ALA A 72 -10.56 -17.05 3.64
C ALA A 72 -9.38 -17.48 4.52
#